data_AF-I0V0R2-F1
#
_entry.id   AF-I0V0R2-F1
#
_cell.length_a   1.000
_cell.length_b   1.000
_cell.length_c   1.000
_cell.angle_alpha   90.00
_cell.angle_beta   90.00
_cell.angle_gamma   90.00
#
_symmetry.space_group_name_H-M   'P 1'
#
loop_
_entity.id
_entity.type
_entity.pdbx_description
1 polymer ?
#
loop_
_entity_poly.entity_id
_entity_poly.type
_entity_poly.pdbx_seq_one_letter_code
_entity_poly.pdbx_strand_id
1 'polypeptide(L)'
;MSPNATALEPTSPGTVRFDEAWAAAERIADDAAQRGADVVLVRDILGRASLIVDTAGPQVSLDDLARQLAAAAGPFTGPAPVRRASELFAPASILDSTESVVRRERTDTHGRLAVLDNRIAFDIGRKGGVPRVKS
;
A
#
# COMPACT_ATOMS: atom_id res chain seq x y z
N MET A 1 -17.45 -53.69 -13.03
CA MET A 1 -16.40 -52.75 -13.49
C MET A 1 -16.91 -51.34 -13.20
N SER A 2 -16.46 -50.75 -12.10
CA SER A 2 -16.82 -49.39 -11.69
C SER A 2 -15.86 -48.38 -12.33
N PRO A 3 -16.34 -47.19 -12.73
CA PRO A 3 -15.50 -46.22 -13.42
C PRO A 3 -14.48 -45.59 -12.46
N ASN A 4 -13.27 -45.41 -13.00
CA ASN A 4 -12.11 -44.85 -12.35
C ASN A 4 -12.39 -43.37 -11.98
N ALA A 5 -12.42 -43.04 -10.71
CA ALA A 5 -12.54 -41.67 -10.24
C ALA A 5 -11.25 -40.92 -10.63
N THR A 6 -11.37 -39.97 -11.55
CA THR A 6 -10.36 -38.95 -11.80
C THR A 6 -10.03 -38.29 -10.46
N ALA A 7 -8.83 -38.55 -9.96
CA ALA A 7 -8.30 -37.86 -8.79
C ALA A 7 -8.25 -36.36 -9.11
N LEU A 8 -9.05 -35.58 -8.40
CA LEU A 8 -8.90 -34.14 -8.33
C LEU A 8 -7.54 -33.87 -7.68
N GLU A 9 -6.63 -33.25 -8.42
CA GLU A 9 -5.36 -32.80 -7.85
C GLU A 9 -5.63 -31.84 -6.67
N PRO A 10 -4.87 -31.95 -5.57
CA PRO A 10 -5.04 -31.03 -4.46
C PRO A 10 -4.67 -29.62 -4.91
N THR A 11 -5.65 -28.71 -4.98
CA THR A 11 -5.41 -27.28 -5.13
C THR A 11 -4.45 -26.84 -4.03
N SER A 12 -3.24 -26.43 -4.40
CA SER A 12 -2.23 -25.95 -3.46
C SER A 12 -2.83 -24.81 -2.60
N PRO A 13 -2.47 -24.72 -1.31
CA PRO A 13 -3.01 -23.67 -0.46
C PRO A 13 -2.62 -22.29 -1.01
N GLY A 14 -3.63 -21.55 -1.50
CA GLY A 14 -3.67 -20.08 -1.46
C GLY A 14 -2.62 -19.32 -2.24
N THR A 15 -2.42 -19.58 -3.53
CA THR A 15 -1.72 -18.62 -4.39
C THR A 15 -2.62 -17.41 -4.62
N VAL A 16 -2.33 -16.29 -3.95
CA VAL A 16 -2.95 -14.99 -4.26
C VAL A 16 -2.68 -14.67 -5.73
N ARG A 17 -3.71 -14.32 -6.49
CA ARG A 17 -3.54 -13.87 -7.89
C ARG A 17 -3.20 -12.38 -7.93
N PHE A 18 -2.48 -11.97 -8.96
CA PHE A 18 -2.03 -10.59 -9.15
C PHE A 18 -3.19 -9.58 -9.07
N ASP A 19 -4.27 -9.82 -9.82
CA ASP A 19 -5.43 -8.92 -9.84
C ASP A 19 -6.18 -8.90 -8.51
N GLU A 20 -6.24 -10.05 -7.83
CA GLU A 20 -6.87 -10.19 -6.52
C GLU A 20 -6.09 -9.43 -5.44
N ALA A 21 -4.75 -9.50 -5.47
CA ALA A 21 -3.88 -8.74 -4.58
C ALA A 21 -4.12 -7.24 -4.73
N TRP A 22 -4.23 -6.76 -5.96
CA TRP A 22 -4.48 -5.34 -6.21
C TRP A 22 -5.87 -4.90 -5.74
N ALA A 23 -6.91 -5.63 -6.12
CA ALA A 23 -8.26 -5.32 -5.68
C ALA A 23 -8.36 -5.34 -4.15
N ALA A 24 -7.59 -6.21 -3.48
CA ALA A 24 -7.51 -6.22 -2.03
C ALA A 24 -6.77 -5.00 -1.46
N ALA A 25 -5.66 -4.58 -2.08
CA ALA A 25 -4.95 -3.37 -1.71
C ALA A 25 -5.82 -2.11 -1.87
N GLU A 26 -6.60 -2.01 -2.96
CA GLU A 26 -7.54 -0.90 -3.18
C GLU A 26 -8.62 -0.85 -2.09
N ARG A 27 -9.20 -1.99 -1.71
CA ARG A 27 -10.17 -2.05 -0.61
C ARG A 27 -9.59 -1.60 0.72
N ILE A 28 -8.37 -2.05 1.05
CA ILE A 28 -7.67 -1.66 2.28
C ILE A 28 -7.39 -0.15 2.28
N ALA A 29 -6.98 0.41 1.14
CA ALA A 29 -6.73 1.83 0.98
C ALA A 29 -8.02 2.64 1.13
N ASP A 30 -9.13 2.21 0.50
CA ASP A 30 -10.42 2.87 0.62
C ASP A 30 -10.96 2.82 2.06
N ASP A 31 -10.85 1.67 2.74
CA ASP A 31 -11.22 1.53 4.15
C ASP A 31 -10.41 2.47 5.06
N ALA A 32 -9.11 2.65 4.79
CA ALA A 32 -8.28 3.61 5.52
C ALA A 32 -8.72 5.05 5.24
N ALA A 33 -9.04 5.38 3.99
CA ALA A 33 -9.56 6.69 3.61
C ALA A 33 -10.92 6.97 4.26
N GLN A 34 -11.81 5.98 4.32
CA GLN A 34 -13.09 6.09 5.02
C GLN A 34 -12.91 6.36 6.53
N ARG A 35 -11.82 5.86 7.14
CA ARG A 35 -11.47 6.15 8.54
C ARG A 35 -10.68 7.46 8.72
N GLY A 36 -10.62 8.29 7.68
CA GLY A 36 -10.05 9.64 7.74
C GLY A 36 -8.57 9.76 7.37
N ALA A 37 -7.94 8.72 6.81
CA ALA A 37 -6.55 8.82 6.36
C ALA A 37 -6.43 9.34 4.92
N ASP A 38 -5.45 10.19 4.65
CA ASP A 38 -5.01 10.45 3.28
C ASP A 38 -4.02 9.41 2.84
N VAL A 39 -4.36 8.69 1.79
CA VAL A 39 -3.57 7.58 1.30
C VAL A 39 -3.35 7.69 -0.21
N VAL A 40 -2.12 7.38 -0.62
CA VAL A 40 -1.78 7.09 -2.00
C VAL A 40 -1.43 5.61 -2.09
N LEU A 41 -2.23 4.84 -2.82
CA LEU A 41 -1.90 3.47 -3.18
C LEU A 41 -0.96 3.49 -4.38
N VAL A 42 0.26 2.99 -4.17
CA VAL A 42 1.30 2.93 -5.19
C VAL A 42 1.44 1.51 -5.68
N ARG A 43 1.40 1.34 -7.01
CA ARG A 43 1.90 0.15 -7.69
C ARG A 43 3.29 0.44 -8.23
N ASP A 44 4.27 -0.34 -7.81
CA ASP A 44 5.61 -0.23 -8.37
C ASP A 44 5.74 -0.93 -9.74
N ILE A 45 6.90 -0.75 -10.39
CA ILE A 45 7.20 -1.36 -11.70
C ILE A 45 7.22 -2.89 -11.69
N LEU A 46 7.28 -3.51 -10.51
CA LEU A 46 7.20 -4.96 -10.32
C LEU A 46 5.76 -5.40 -10.00
N GLY A 47 4.81 -4.47 -10.06
CA GLY A 47 3.40 -4.71 -9.77
C GLY A 47 3.08 -4.84 -8.29
N ARG A 48 3.99 -4.44 -7.40
CA ARG A 48 3.77 -4.58 -5.95
C ARG A 48 3.04 -3.38 -5.37
N ALA A 49 2.15 -3.64 -4.43
CA ALA A 49 1.35 -2.64 -3.73
C ALA A 49 2.06 -2.12 -2.48
N SER A 50 2.01 -0.80 -2.28
CA SER A 50 2.37 -0.12 -1.03
C SER A 50 1.50 1.11 -0.81
N LEU A 51 1.33 1.51 0.44
CA LEU A 51 0.56 2.69 0.82
C LEU A 51 1.47 3.79 1.34
N ILE A 52 1.32 4.99 0.80
CA ILE A 52 1.89 6.21 1.36
C ILE A 52 0.78 6.95 2.09
N VAL A 53 0.96 7.18 3.38
CA VAL A 53 -0.01 7.87 4.24
C VAL A 53 0.51 9.25 4.59
N ASP A 54 -0.21 10.30 4.22
CA ASP A 54 0.18 11.68 4.55
C ASP A 54 -0.35 12.06 5.93
N THR A 55 -1.67 12.03 6.08
CA THR A 55 -2.36 12.24 7.36
C THR A 55 -3.08 10.96 7.75
N ALA A 56 -2.92 10.51 9.00
CA ALA A 56 -3.69 9.39 9.54
C ALA A 56 -4.82 9.92 10.43
N GLY A 57 -6.05 9.46 10.18
CA GLY A 57 -7.16 9.68 11.10
C GLY A 57 -6.91 9.00 12.46
N PRO A 58 -7.58 9.43 13.54
CA PRO A 58 -7.35 8.89 14.89
C PRO A 58 -7.63 7.38 15.03
N GLN A 59 -8.38 6.82 14.08
CA GLN A 59 -8.74 5.40 14.03
C GLN A 59 -7.84 4.55 13.12
N VAL A 60 -6.80 5.14 12.50
CA VAL A 60 -5.94 4.44 11.54
C VAL A 60 -4.57 4.16 12.15
N SER A 61 -4.31 2.89 12.45
CA SER A 61 -2.98 2.40 12.81
C SER A 61 -2.19 1.99 11.57
N LEU A 62 -1.01 2.58 11.37
CA LEU A 62 -0.15 2.25 10.22
C LEU A 62 0.41 0.83 10.29
N ASP A 63 0.73 0.34 11.50
CA ASP A 63 1.24 -1.02 11.68
C ASP A 63 0.17 -2.06 11.34
N ASP A 64 -1.09 -1.77 11.73
CA ASP A 64 -2.20 -2.65 11.40
C ASP A 64 -2.48 -2.64 9.89
N LEU A 65 -2.47 -1.46 9.28
CA LEU A 65 -2.60 -1.28 7.84
C LEU A 65 -1.50 -2.02 7.07
N ALA A 66 -0.26 -2.00 7.57
CA ALA A 66 0.87 -2.72 6.99
C ALA A 66 0.68 -4.24 7.07
N ARG A 67 0.22 -4.76 8.22
CA ARG A 67 -0.10 -6.19 8.37
C ARG A 67 -1.25 -6.61 7.46
N GLN A 68 -2.32 -5.82 7.38
CA GLN A 68 -3.45 -6.10 6.50
C GLN A 68 -3.02 -6.15 5.03
N LEU A 69 -2.24 -5.15 4.58
CA LEU A 69 -1.76 -5.10 3.20
C LEU A 69 -0.82 -6.26 2.87
N ALA A 70 0.11 -6.60 3.77
CA ALA A 70 1.01 -7.74 3.60
C ALA A 70 0.25 -9.08 3.53
N ALA A 71 -0.75 -9.27 4.40
CA ALA A 71 -1.56 -10.48 4.39
C ALA A 71 -2.43 -10.60 3.13
N ALA A 72 -2.98 -9.49 2.64
CA ALA A 72 -3.90 -9.49 1.52
C ALA A 72 -3.20 -9.57 0.14
N ALA A 73 -2.10 -8.85 -0.05
CA ALA A 73 -1.37 -8.83 -1.32
C ALA A 73 -0.23 -9.87 -1.37
N GLY A 74 0.17 -10.45 -0.23
CA GLY A 74 1.13 -11.55 -0.16
C GLY A 74 2.45 -11.24 -0.88
N PRO A 75 2.87 -12.04 -1.87
CA PRO A 75 4.11 -11.80 -2.61
C PRO A 75 4.07 -10.51 -3.46
N PHE A 76 2.89 -9.93 -3.68
CA PHE A 76 2.71 -8.67 -4.40
C PHE A 76 2.69 -7.46 -3.46
N THR A 77 3.12 -7.59 -2.22
CA THR A 77 3.32 -6.45 -1.32
C THR A 77 4.74 -5.90 -1.46
N GLY A 78 4.89 -4.57 -1.47
CA GLY A 78 6.19 -3.92 -1.44
C GLY A 78 6.97 -4.20 -0.14
N PRO A 79 8.31 -4.04 -0.15
CA PRO A 79 9.15 -4.33 1.03
C PRO A 79 8.84 -3.46 2.25
N ALA A 80 8.24 -2.28 2.04
CA ALA A 80 7.61 -1.49 3.09
C ALA A 80 6.14 -1.29 2.71
N PRO A 81 5.22 -2.11 3.27
CA PRO A 81 3.81 -2.09 2.89
C PRO A 81 3.14 -0.73 3.11
N VAL A 82 3.52 -0.02 4.18
CA VAL A 82 3.01 1.31 4.53
C VAL A 82 4.18 2.21 4.91
N ARG A 83 4.14 3.47 4.46
CA ARG A 83 5.08 4.53 4.86
C ARG A 83 4.35 5.83 5.12
N ARG A 84 4.90 6.68 5.98
CA ARG A 84 4.44 8.06 6.06
C ARG A 84 5.03 8.89 4.92
N ALA A 85 4.26 9.83 4.39
CA ALA A 85 4.78 10.77 3.41
C ALA A 85 5.96 11.58 3.98
N SER A 86 5.89 11.97 5.26
CA SER A 86 6.98 12.70 5.95
C SER A 86 8.29 11.93 6.08
N GLU A 87 8.29 10.62 5.84
CA GLU A 87 9.47 9.75 5.83
C GLU A 87 10.10 9.64 4.42
N LEU A 88 9.37 10.06 3.37
CA LEU A 88 9.88 10.03 2.00
C LEU A 88 10.91 11.16 1.77
N PHE A 89 11.85 10.90 0.87
CA PHE A 89 12.80 11.92 0.44
C PHE A 89 12.12 13.04 -0.37
N ALA A 90 11.17 12.68 -1.23
CA ALA A 90 10.44 13.61 -2.10
C ALA A 90 8.92 13.34 -2.05
N PRO A 91 8.24 13.67 -0.93
CA PRO A 91 6.81 13.36 -0.75
C PRO A 91 5.92 14.02 -1.81
N ALA A 92 6.20 15.26 -2.20
CA ALA A 92 5.42 15.98 -3.21
C ALA A 92 5.37 15.23 -4.57
N SER A 93 6.44 14.51 -4.94
CA SER A 93 6.45 13.70 -6.17
C SER A 93 5.47 12.52 -6.16
N ILE A 94 4.95 12.16 -4.98
CA ILE A 94 3.91 11.13 -4.81
C ILE A 94 2.56 11.79 -4.53
N LEU A 95 2.49 12.70 -3.56
CA LEU A 95 1.24 13.31 -3.10
C LEU A 95 0.59 14.21 -4.17
N ASP A 96 1.42 14.98 -4.88
CA ASP A 96 1.01 15.97 -5.87
C ASP A 96 1.26 15.49 -7.32
N SER A 97 1.44 14.18 -7.50
CA SER A 97 1.69 13.61 -8.82
C SER A 97 0.53 13.87 -9.77
N THR A 98 0.81 14.45 -10.94
CA THR A 98 -0.16 14.63 -12.02
C THR A 98 -0.59 13.32 -12.67
N GLU A 99 0.17 12.24 -12.43
CA GLU A 99 -0.14 10.89 -12.89
C GLU A 99 -1.08 10.15 -11.92
N SER A 100 -1.38 10.74 -10.75
CA SER A 100 -2.28 10.12 -9.78
C SER A 100 -3.72 10.16 -10.24
N VAL A 101 -4.42 9.05 -10.08
CA VAL A 101 -5.87 8.96 -10.29
C VAL A 101 -6.55 9.04 -8.93
N VAL A 102 -7.28 10.13 -8.69
CA VAL A 102 -8.09 10.26 -7.48
C VAL A 102 -9.27 9.30 -7.58
N ARG A 103 -9.37 8.39 -6.60
CA ARG A 103 -10.52 7.48 -6.47
C ARG A 103 -11.53 8.02 -5.47
N ARG A 104 -11.07 8.76 -4.47
CA ARG A 104 -11.90 9.44 -3.47
C ARG A 104 -11.30 10.79 -3.12
N GLU A 105 -12.11 11.83 -3.24
CA GLU A 105 -11.77 13.14 -2.72
C GLU A 105 -11.93 13.19 -1.20
N ARG A 106 -11.09 14.01 -0.55
CA ARG A 106 -11.23 14.30 0.87
C ARG A 106 -12.58 14.97 1.16
N THR A 107 -13.18 14.63 2.29
CA THR A 107 -14.30 15.34 2.89
C THR A 107 -14.01 15.65 4.37
N ASP A 108 -14.96 16.25 5.08
CA ASP A 108 -14.80 16.54 6.52
C ASP A 108 -14.67 15.28 7.39
N THR A 109 -15.18 14.14 6.90
CA THR A 109 -15.26 12.87 7.65
C THR A 109 -14.42 11.75 7.04
N HIS A 110 -13.92 11.92 5.81
CA HIS A 110 -13.12 10.91 5.12
C HIS A 110 -11.87 11.57 4.52
N GLY A 111 -10.75 10.82 4.52
CA GLY A 111 -9.52 11.26 3.86
C GLY A 111 -9.55 11.00 2.35
N ARG A 112 -8.48 11.43 1.67
CA ARG A 112 -8.30 11.24 0.23
C ARG A 112 -7.76 9.84 -0.08
N LEU A 113 -8.24 9.23 -1.17
CA LEU A 113 -7.59 8.08 -1.80
C LEU A 113 -7.19 8.45 -3.23
N ALA A 114 -5.90 8.35 -3.51
CA ALA A 114 -5.36 8.38 -4.87
C ALA A 114 -4.61 7.10 -5.19
N VAL A 115 -4.55 6.75 -6.47
CA VAL A 115 -3.82 5.61 -7.00
C VAL A 115 -2.72 6.11 -7.93
N LEU A 116 -1.53 5.52 -7.83
CA LEU A 116 -0.37 5.87 -8.65
C LEU A 116 0.32 4.60 -9.15
N ASP A 117 0.30 4.38 -10.46
CA ASP A 117 0.91 3.22 -11.10
C ASP A 117 2.34 3.48 -11.59
N ASN A 118 3.13 2.42 -11.73
CA ASN A 118 4.47 2.41 -12.31
C ASN A 118 5.49 3.31 -11.59
N ARG A 119 5.40 3.44 -10.26
CA ARG A 119 6.31 4.30 -9.49
C ARG A 119 7.16 3.56 -8.47
N ILE A 120 8.43 3.95 -8.38
CA ILE A 120 9.31 3.50 -7.31
C ILE A 120 9.01 4.35 -6.07
N ALA A 121 8.49 3.74 -5.01
CA ALA A 121 8.50 4.35 -3.68
C ALA A 121 9.95 4.35 -3.18
N PHE A 122 10.68 5.45 -3.40
CA PHE A 122 12.08 5.57 -2.98
C PHE A 122 12.21 5.36 -1.48
N ASP A 123 13.12 4.46 -1.09
CA ASP A 123 13.61 4.32 0.27
C ASP A 123 14.94 5.07 0.36
N ILE A 124 15.02 6.09 1.22
CA ILE A 124 16.30 6.68 1.62
C ILE A 124 16.35 6.55 3.13
N GLY A 125 17.27 5.72 3.60
CA GLY A 125 17.44 5.37 5.00
C GLY A 125 17.50 6.57 5.94
N ARG A 126 16.95 6.34 7.13
CA ARG A 126 17.12 7.05 8.42
C ARG A 126 17.97 8.33 8.33
N LYS A 127 17.37 9.50 8.66
CA LYS A 127 18.11 10.74 8.95
C LYS A 127 19.15 10.47 10.06
N GLY A 128 20.38 10.15 9.67
CA GLY A 128 21.53 10.13 10.55
C GLY A 128 21.86 11.56 10.95
N GLY A 129 21.40 11.98 12.12
CA GLY A 129 21.84 13.22 12.74
C GLY A 129 23.31 13.11 13.12
N VAL A 130 24.18 13.82 12.40
CA VAL A 130 25.53 14.10 12.87
C VAL A 130 25.44 15.36 13.76
N PRO A 131 25.80 15.31 15.05
CA PRO A 131 25.85 16.51 15.86
C PRO A 131 26.95 17.43 15.30
N ARG A 132 26.58 18.66 14.94
CA ARG A 132 27.57 19.71 14.69
C ARG A 132 28.23 20.04 16.02
N VAL A 133 29.48 19.63 16.19
CA VAL A 133 30.37 20.15 17.24
C VAL A 133 30.48 21.66 16.99
N LYS A 134 30.00 22.46 17.95
CA LYS A 134 30.24 23.90 17.93
C LYS A 134 31.70 24.15 18.28
N SER A 135 32.31 25.05 17.50
CA SER A 135 33.69 25.53 17.60
C SER A 135 34.06 26.07 18.97
#